data_AF-A0A8T1MN99-F1
#
_entry.id   AF-A0A8T1MN99-F1
#
_cell.length_a   1.000
_cell.length_b   1.000
_cell.length_c   1.000
_cell.angle_alpha   90.00
_cell.angle_beta   90.00
_cell.angle_gamma   90.00
#
_symmetry.space_group_name_H-M   'P 1'
#
loop_
_entity.id
_entity.type
_entity.pdbx_description
1 polymer ?
#
loop_
_entity_poly.entity_id
_entity_poly.type
_entity_poly.pdbx_seq_one_letter_code
_entity_poly.pdbx_strand_id
1 'polypeptide(L)'
;MNLFSAILYIRVFKVWLLLGHICVDIPQAIGTMDYWWNLGLLSWQSVHRTPAYLLAPRPLCVQVQGLTHSQTRLCQRYFDHMPVISIGAKLGIYECQNQFKYRHWNCSSQNKATAFGPVTHTGSREASFAHAISAAGVVHALARSCKEARLHSCGCNKSDRPDQLHRDWIWGGCGDNIAYAYRFAKTFIDVREKEKSYPRHSEELARMLMNLHNNRAGRLAVYKHASVACKCHGVSGSCSLRTCWTQLSPFSRVGRYLRERYDNAIKRKLK
;
A
#
# COMPACT_ATOMS: atom_id res chain seq x y z
N MET A 1 68.56 15.23 1.15
CA MET A 1 68.21 16.66 1.16
C MET A 1 67.04 16.87 0.21
N ASN A 2 65.97 17.48 0.76
CA ASN A 2 64.65 17.82 0.21
C ASN A 2 64.47 18.00 -1.31
N LEU A 3 63.29 17.62 -1.85
CA LEU A 3 62.18 18.53 -2.25
C LEU A 3 61.21 17.88 -3.29
N PHE A 4 59.90 18.16 -3.10
CA PHE A 4 58.74 18.00 -4.02
C PHE A 4 58.26 16.57 -4.38
N SER A 5 56.98 16.21 -4.52
CA SER A 5 55.64 16.78 -4.23
C SER A 5 54.61 15.73 -4.68
N ALA A 6 53.58 15.43 -3.88
CA ALA A 6 52.21 15.14 -4.37
C ALA A 6 51.27 14.84 -3.19
N ILE A 7 50.23 15.65 -3.11
CA ILE A 7 49.24 15.77 -2.05
C ILE A 7 47.94 15.07 -2.50
N LEU A 8 47.30 14.28 -1.63
CA LEU A 8 45.84 14.29 -1.54
C LEU A 8 45.39 14.04 -0.09
N TYR A 9 44.89 15.11 0.51
CA TYR A 9 44.46 15.24 1.91
C TYR A 9 43.13 14.50 2.16
N ILE A 10 43.17 13.58 3.12
CA ILE A 10 42.01 13.24 3.97
C ILE A 10 41.85 14.42 4.94
N ARG A 11 40.84 15.30 4.74
CA ARG A 11 40.48 16.31 5.74
C ARG A 11 39.39 15.78 6.65
N VAL A 12 39.82 15.19 7.76
CA VAL A 12 39.06 15.02 8.98
C VAL A 12 38.74 16.41 9.54
N PHE A 13 37.47 16.79 9.58
CA PHE A 13 37.01 17.98 10.29
C PHE A 13 37.03 17.68 11.80
N LYS A 14 38.17 17.94 12.45
CA LYS A 14 38.27 18.05 13.92
C LYS A 14 37.93 19.50 14.29
N VAL A 15 36.71 19.75 14.75
CA VAL A 15 36.41 20.95 15.55
C VAL A 15 36.62 20.55 17.01
N TRP A 16 37.64 21.14 17.62
CA TRP A 16 37.83 21.11 19.06
C TRP A 16 36.80 22.04 19.72
N LEU A 17 35.80 21.46 20.38
CA LEU A 17 35.08 22.12 21.46
C LEU A 17 35.23 21.22 22.69
N LEU A 18 36.09 21.68 23.59
CA LEU A 18 36.27 21.18 24.94
C LEU A 18 34.94 21.29 25.67
N LEU A 19 34.28 20.16 25.91
CA LEU A 19 33.48 19.84 27.10
C LEU A 19 33.07 18.36 26.97
N GLY A 20 33.40 17.58 27.99
CA GLY A 20 33.27 16.12 27.98
C GLY A 20 31.84 15.68 27.65
N HIS A 21 31.72 14.88 26.59
CA HIS A 21 30.53 14.09 26.33
C HIS A 21 30.96 12.68 25.95
N ILE A 22 30.45 11.74 26.74
CA ILE A 22 30.40 10.31 26.48
C ILE A 22 30.04 10.13 25.00
N CYS A 23 30.95 9.58 24.19
CA CYS A 23 30.58 8.98 22.92
C CYS A 23 29.75 7.76 23.28
N VAL A 24 28.45 7.97 23.45
CA VAL A 24 27.50 6.88 23.31
C VAL A 24 27.57 6.54 21.83
N ASP A 25 28.19 5.41 21.52
CA ASP A 25 27.99 4.75 20.24
C ASP A 25 26.47 4.59 20.09
N ILE A 26 25.86 5.48 19.30
CA ILE A 26 24.48 5.29 18.87
C ILE A 26 24.54 3.99 18.08
N PRO A 27 23.90 2.90 18.55
CA PRO A 27 23.81 1.72 17.71
C PRO A 27 23.12 2.19 16.43
N GLN A 28 23.80 2.10 15.30
CA GLN A 28 23.11 2.12 14.02
C GLN A 28 22.10 0.99 14.12
N ALA A 29 20.83 1.36 14.32
CA ALA A 29 19.75 0.42 14.31
C ALA A 29 19.84 -0.33 12.98
N ILE A 30 20.22 -1.60 13.06
CA ILE A 30 20.14 -2.55 11.96
C ILE A 30 18.68 -2.51 11.50
N GLY A 31 18.47 -1.85 10.36
CA GLY A 31 17.21 -1.61 9.65
C GLY A 31 15.91 -1.88 10.42
N THR A 32 15.32 -0.85 11.02
CA THR A 32 13.86 -0.84 11.16
C THR A 32 13.30 -0.84 9.75
N MET A 33 12.85 -2.01 9.27
CA MET A 33 12.40 -2.23 7.90
C MET A 33 11.10 -1.44 7.65
N ASP A 34 11.29 -0.19 7.25
CA ASP A 34 10.27 0.85 7.21
C ASP A 34 9.54 0.82 5.85
N TYR A 35 8.51 -0.03 5.77
CA TYR A 35 7.56 -0.07 4.67
C TYR A 35 6.20 0.45 5.14
N TRP A 36 5.48 1.19 4.27
CA TRP A 36 4.17 1.75 4.60
C TRP A 36 3.11 0.72 4.99
N TRP A 37 3.29 -0.57 4.64
CA TRP A 37 2.36 -1.64 5.04
C TRP A 37 2.31 -1.86 6.55
N ASN A 38 3.35 -1.45 7.28
CA ASN A 38 3.38 -1.51 8.75
C ASN A 38 2.29 -0.63 9.38
N LEU A 39 1.72 0.31 8.63
CA LEU A 39 0.49 1.02 9.03
C LEU A 39 -0.65 0.07 9.41
N GLY A 40 -0.72 -1.12 8.81
CA GLY A 40 -1.73 -2.13 9.13
C GLY A 40 -1.51 -2.85 10.48
N LEU A 41 -0.33 -2.70 11.08
CA LEU A 41 0.03 -3.26 12.39
C LEU A 41 -0.20 -2.26 13.54
N LEU A 42 -0.36 -0.98 13.23
CA LEU A 42 -0.59 0.06 14.24
C LEU A 42 -1.95 -0.15 14.93
N SER A 43 -1.98 0.02 16.24
CA SER A 43 -3.23 0.16 17.01
C SER A 43 -3.90 1.48 16.59
N TRP A 44 -4.82 1.38 15.63
CA TRP A 44 -5.56 2.51 15.10
C TRP A 44 -6.33 3.30 16.18
N GLN A 45 -6.72 2.61 17.27
CA GLN A 45 -7.36 3.22 18.45
C GLN A 45 -6.43 4.19 19.21
N SER A 46 -5.11 4.06 19.07
CA SER A 46 -4.13 4.93 19.74
C SER A 46 -3.90 6.24 18.99
N VAL A 47 -4.13 6.29 17.67
CA VAL A 47 -3.95 7.51 16.85
C VAL A 47 -5.16 8.47 16.94
N HIS A 48 -6.33 7.95 17.30
CA HIS A 48 -7.58 8.73 17.41
C HIS A 48 -8.00 9.15 18.82
N ARG A 49 -7.32 8.66 19.88
CA ARG A 49 -7.71 8.98 21.27
C ARG A 49 -7.42 10.42 21.68
N THR A 50 -6.54 11.13 20.98
CA THR A 50 -6.22 12.53 21.26
C THR A 50 -6.88 13.46 20.24
N PRO A 51 -7.69 14.45 20.64
CA PRO A 51 -8.25 15.49 19.76
C PRO A 51 -7.21 16.25 18.92
N ALA A 52 -5.91 16.06 19.18
CA ALA A 52 -4.79 16.59 18.41
C ALA A 52 -4.80 16.20 16.92
N TYR A 53 -5.52 15.14 16.51
CA TYR A 53 -5.72 14.82 15.08
C TYR A 53 -6.43 15.96 14.30
N LEU A 54 -7.18 16.82 15.00
CA LEU A 54 -7.82 18.01 14.43
C LEU A 54 -6.88 19.23 14.37
N LEU A 55 -5.79 19.24 15.15
CA LEU A 55 -5.00 20.45 15.38
C LEU A 55 -3.74 20.56 14.50
N ALA A 56 -3.15 19.45 14.03
CA ALA A 56 -2.10 19.52 12.99
C ALA A 56 -1.78 18.16 12.29
N PRO A 57 -2.10 17.98 11.00
CA PRO A 57 -1.69 16.80 10.21
C PRO A 57 -0.18 16.65 10.04
N ARG A 58 0.55 17.77 10.03
CA ARG A 58 2.00 17.83 9.74
C ARG A 58 2.88 17.08 10.74
N PRO A 59 2.82 17.32 12.07
CA PRO A 59 3.65 16.61 13.04
C PRO A 59 3.36 15.10 13.06
N LEU A 60 2.09 14.71 12.90
CA LEU A 60 1.69 13.29 12.90
C LEU A 60 2.28 12.54 11.71
N CYS A 61 2.17 13.07 10.48
CA CYS A 61 2.71 12.41 9.29
C CYS A 61 4.23 12.22 9.28
N VAL A 62 4.97 13.06 10.01
CA VAL A 62 6.43 12.96 10.16
C VAL A 62 6.81 11.90 11.19
N GLN A 63 5.97 11.69 12.21
CA GLN A 63 6.17 10.68 13.26
C GLN A 63 5.79 9.26 12.81
N VAL A 64 5.02 9.11 11.74
CA VAL A 64 4.68 7.80 11.19
C VAL A 64 5.94 7.14 10.61
N GLN A 65 6.47 6.17 11.34
CA GLN A 65 7.51 5.26 10.86
C GLN A 65 7.00 4.49 9.63
N GLY A 66 7.86 4.35 8.62
CA GLY A 66 7.57 3.58 7.40
C GLY A 66 7.17 4.41 6.19
N LEU A 67 6.92 5.71 6.37
CA LEU A 67 6.65 6.63 5.26
C LEU A 67 7.94 7.23 4.72
N THR A 68 8.05 7.25 3.39
CA THR A 68 9.10 8.02 2.72
C THR A 68 8.77 9.52 2.68
N HIS A 69 9.74 10.37 2.34
CA HIS A 69 9.54 11.82 2.25
C HIS A 69 8.34 12.20 1.35
N SER A 70 8.19 11.55 0.19
CA SER A 70 7.06 11.81 -0.70
C SER A 70 5.76 11.24 -0.18
N GLN A 71 5.77 10.11 0.52
CA GLN A 71 4.58 9.58 1.19
C GLN A 71 4.15 10.47 2.35
N THR A 72 5.09 11.06 3.10
CA THR A 72 4.80 12.06 4.15
C THR A 72 4.12 13.29 3.56
N ARG A 73 4.58 13.79 2.40
CA ARG A 73 3.88 14.90 1.70
C ARG A 73 2.45 14.53 1.29
N LEU A 74 2.24 13.29 0.83
CA LEU A 74 0.89 12.80 0.52
C LEU A 74 0.03 12.66 1.77
N CYS A 75 0.59 12.14 2.87
CA CYS A 75 -0.09 12.05 4.17
C CYS A 75 -0.54 13.43 4.65
N GLN A 76 0.30 14.46 4.53
CA GLN A 76 -0.04 15.82 4.92
C GLN A 76 -1.19 16.42 4.10
N ARG A 77 -1.28 16.05 2.81
CA ARG A 77 -2.33 16.54 1.89
C ARG A 77 -3.63 15.75 2.01
N TYR A 78 -3.53 14.45 2.25
CA TYR A 78 -4.63 13.49 2.25
C TYR A 78 -4.69 12.77 3.60
N PHE A 79 -4.69 13.55 4.68
CA PHE A 79 -4.60 13.02 6.03
C PHE A 79 -5.78 12.10 6.39
N ASP A 80 -6.99 12.45 5.92
CA ASP A 80 -8.21 11.65 6.02
C ASP A 80 -8.10 10.26 5.34
N HIS A 81 -7.14 10.07 4.42
CA HIS A 81 -6.93 8.79 3.75
C HIS A 81 -6.07 7.81 4.56
N MET A 82 -5.20 8.32 5.44
CA MET A 82 -4.29 7.50 6.24
C MET A 82 -4.98 6.42 7.08
N PRO A 83 -6.13 6.70 7.76
CA PRO A 83 -6.98 5.67 8.36
C PRO A 83 -7.31 4.51 7.42
N VAL A 84 -7.78 4.87 6.22
CA VAL A 84 -8.27 3.90 5.26
C VAL A 84 -7.11 3.11 4.64
N ILE A 85 -5.94 3.73 4.45
CA ILE A 85 -4.71 3.07 4.02
C ILE A 85 -4.27 2.03 5.07
N SER A 86 -4.30 2.38 6.36
CA SER A 86 -4.00 1.45 7.46
C SER A 86 -4.95 0.24 7.46
N ILE A 87 -6.26 0.48 7.34
CA ILE A 87 -7.27 -0.59 7.22
C ILE A 87 -6.99 -1.47 5.99
N GLY A 88 -6.68 -0.87 4.85
CA GLY A 88 -6.35 -1.59 3.62
C GLY A 88 -5.07 -2.42 3.72
N ALA A 89 -4.04 -1.90 4.38
CA ALA A 89 -2.81 -2.63 4.66
C ALA A 89 -3.09 -3.84 5.58
N LYS A 90 -3.86 -3.63 6.66
CA LYS A 90 -4.27 -4.71 7.58
C LYS A 90 -5.08 -5.80 6.87
N LEU A 91 -6.00 -5.40 5.98
CA LEU A 91 -6.78 -6.31 5.16
C LEU A 91 -5.87 -7.17 4.25
N GLY A 92 -4.86 -6.54 3.62
CA GLY A 92 -3.89 -7.25 2.79
C GLY A 92 -3.04 -8.25 3.57
N ILE A 93 -2.56 -7.86 4.76
CA ILE A 93 -1.78 -8.73 5.67
C ILE A 93 -2.61 -9.94 6.11
N TYR A 94 -3.83 -9.70 6.57
CA TYR A 94 -4.74 -10.75 7.02
C TYR A 94 -5.04 -11.76 5.90
N GLU A 95 -5.38 -11.27 4.71
CA GLU A 95 -5.66 -12.16 3.58
C GLU A 95 -4.41 -12.93 3.14
N CYS A 96 -3.23 -12.32 3.21
CA CYS A 96 -1.98 -13.02 2.93
C CYS A 96 -1.74 -14.18 3.89
N GLN A 97 -1.88 -13.95 5.20
CA GLN A 97 -1.79 -14.99 6.21
C GLN A 97 -2.82 -16.10 5.98
N ASN A 98 -4.05 -15.73 5.63
CA ASN A 98 -5.11 -16.69 5.31
C ASN A 98 -4.78 -17.55 4.07
N GLN A 99 -4.25 -16.95 3.00
CA GLN A 99 -3.89 -17.66 1.76
C GLN A 99 -2.66 -18.56 1.94
N PHE A 100 -1.77 -18.25 2.88
CA PHE A 100 -0.50 -18.97 3.09
C PHE A 100 -0.44 -19.77 4.40
N LYS A 101 -1.52 -19.87 5.17
CA LYS A 101 -1.57 -20.53 6.50
C LYS A 101 -0.98 -21.94 6.56
N TYR A 102 -1.00 -22.69 5.46
CA TYR A 102 -0.47 -24.07 5.37
C TYR A 102 0.80 -24.18 4.50
N ARG A 103 1.48 -23.06 4.22
CA ARG A 103 2.75 -23.02 3.49
C ARG A 103 3.90 -22.76 4.46
N HIS A 104 5.12 -23.19 4.10
CA HIS A 104 6.32 -22.95 4.90
C HIS A 104 6.53 -21.46 5.21
N TRP A 105 6.32 -20.60 4.21
CA TRP A 105 6.13 -19.18 4.43
C TRP A 105 4.64 -18.90 4.60
N ASN A 106 4.22 -18.57 5.82
CA ASN A 106 2.82 -18.35 6.19
C ASN A 106 2.42 -16.87 6.23
N CYS A 107 3.25 -16.00 5.63
CA CYS A 107 3.06 -14.55 5.63
C CYS A 107 3.04 -13.88 7.02
N SER A 108 3.55 -14.57 8.04
CA SER A 108 3.82 -13.96 9.36
C SER A 108 5.26 -13.47 9.42
N SER A 109 5.49 -12.41 10.21
CA SER A 109 6.83 -11.96 10.57
C SER A 109 7.18 -12.38 12.00
N GLN A 110 8.44 -12.76 12.23
CA GLN A 110 8.96 -13.03 13.57
C GLN A 110 8.98 -11.77 14.44
N ASN A 111 9.21 -10.61 13.82
CA ASN A 111 9.15 -9.31 14.49
C ASN A 111 7.79 -8.65 14.23
N LYS A 112 6.99 -8.49 15.29
CA LYS A 112 5.66 -7.85 15.26
C LYS A 112 5.68 -6.40 14.77
N ALA A 113 6.84 -5.75 14.65
CA ALA A 113 7.00 -4.41 14.08
C ALA A 113 6.99 -4.39 12.54
N THR A 114 7.11 -5.56 11.87
CA THR A 114 7.20 -5.65 10.41
C THR A 114 6.12 -6.57 9.86
N ALA A 115 5.36 -6.11 8.86
CA ALA A 115 4.21 -6.86 8.36
C ALA A 115 4.59 -8.17 7.64
N PHE A 116 5.67 -8.16 6.88
CA PHE A 116 6.10 -9.31 6.05
C PHE A 116 7.55 -9.75 6.30
N GLY A 117 8.25 -9.11 7.24
CA GLY A 117 9.64 -9.40 7.56
C GLY A 117 10.61 -9.14 6.38
N PRO A 118 11.75 -9.86 6.30
CA PRO A 118 12.80 -9.60 5.32
C PRO A 118 12.46 -10.03 3.89
N VAL A 119 11.34 -10.75 3.69
CA VAL A 119 10.96 -11.29 2.38
C VAL A 119 10.83 -10.19 1.32
N THR A 120 10.44 -8.99 1.73
CA THR A 120 10.25 -7.80 0.88
C THR A 120 11.53 -7.24 0.27
N HIS A 121 12.69 -7.63 0.79
CA HIS A 121 14.00 -7.19 0.28
C HIS A 121 14.54 -8.12 -0.81
N THR A 122 13.93 -9.28 -0.99
CA THR A 122 14.32 -10.27 -1.98
C THR A 122 13.42 -10.20 -3.22
N GLY A 123 13.98 -10.49 -4.40
CA GLY A 123 13.25 -10.66 -5.65
C GLY A 123 12.48 -11.99 -5.71
N SER A 124 11.68 -12.30 -4.69
CA SER A 124 11.01 -13.59 -4.50
C SER A 124 9.56 -13.58 -4.98
N ARG A 125 8.97 -14.77 -5.13
CA ARG A 125 7.52 -14.89 -5.44
C ARG A 125 6.70 -14.36 -4.28
N GLU A 126 7.15 -14.59 -3.04
CA GLU A 126 6.50 -14.18 -1.81
C GLU A 126 6.45 -12.66 -1.70
N ALA A 127 7.56 -11.98 -2.01
CA ALA A 127 7.60 -10.52 -2.14
C ALA A 127 6.61 -10.03 -3.20
N SER A 128 6.56 -10.71 -4.35
CA SER A 128 5.64 -10.35 -5.43
C SER A 128 4.17 -10.43 -5.01
N PHE A 129 3.79 -11.47 -4.27
CA PHE A 129 2.45 -11.60 -3.71
C PHE A 129 2.18 -10.54 -2.64
N ALA A 130 3.11 -10.28 -1.72
CA ALA A 130 2.97 -9.27 -0.67
C ALA A 130 2.72 -7.87 -1.26
N HIS A 131 3.42 -7.52 -2.35
CA HIS A 131 3.21 -6.27 -3.10
C HIS A 131 1.82 -6.20 -3.72
N ALA A 132 1.39 -7.27 -4.38
CA ALA A 132 0.08 -7.32 -5.01
C ALA A 132 -1.07 -7.27 -4.00
N ILE A 133 -1.04 -8.09 -2.95
CA ILE A 133 -2.15 -8.18 -1.99
C ILE A 133 -2.26 -6.91 -1.12
N SER A 134 -1.14 -6.28 -0.75
CA SER A 134 -1.16 -5.02 0.00
C SER A 134 -1.71 -3.88 -0.84
N ALA A 135 -1.32 -3.78 -2.11
CA ALA A 135 -1.88 -2.78 -3.03
C ALA A 135 -3.37 -3.02 -3.30
N ALA A 136 -3.79 -4.28 -3.43
CA ALA A 136 -5.19 -4.67 -3.54
C ALA A 136 -5.99 -4.26 -2.30
N GLY A 137 -5.47 -4.52 -1.10
CA GLY A 137 -6.12 -4.17 0.17
C GLY A 137 -6.41 -2.67 0.29
N VAL A 138 -5.44 -1.82 -0.08
CA VAL A 138 -5.64 -0.36 -0.08
C VAL A 138 -6.69 0.08 -1.10
N VAL A 139 -6.69 -0.46 -2.32
CA VAL A 139 -7.74 -0.14 -3.31
C VAL A 139 -9.11 -0.55 -2.81
N HIS A 140 -9.23 -1.73 -2.19
CA HIS A 140 -10.50 -2.23 -1.66
C HIS A 140 -11.04 -1.33 -0.55
N ALA A 141 -10.21 -0.99 0.45
CA ALA A 141 -10.59 -0.14 1.56
C ALA A 141 -10.95 1.30 1.13
N LEU A 142 -10.18 1.90 0.22
CA LEU A 142 -10.46 3.24 -0.32
C LEU A 142 -11.77 3.27 -1.10
N ALA A 143 -11.99 2.30 -1.99
CA ALA A 143 -13.18 2.26 -2.83
C ALA A 143 -14.47 2.13 -2.00
N ARG A 144 -14.43 1.31 -0.94
CA ARG A 144 -15.51 1.18 0.03
C ARG A 144 -15.71 2.46 0.85
N SER A 145 -14.64 3.05 1.34
CA SER A 145 -14.71 4.27 2.15
C SER A 145 -15.26 5.48 1.38
N CYS A 146 -15.00 5.55 0.06
CA CYS A 146 -15.62 6.54 -0.81
C CYS A 146 -17.14 6.36 -0.93
N LYS A 147 -17.62 5.11 -1.04
CA LYS A 147 -19.06 4.80 -1.08
C LYS A 147 -19.75 5.15 0.25
N GLU A 148 -19.05 4.97 1.37
CA GLU A 148 -19.54 5.26 2.72
C GLU A 148 -19.37 6.74 3.13
N ALA A 149 -18.95 7.62 2.21
CA ALA A 149 -18.71 9.04 2.45
C ALA A 149 -17.74 9.34 3.62
N ARG A 150 -16.76 8.45 3.85
CA ARG A 150 -15.73 8.62 4.90
C ARG A 150 -14.56 9.51 4.48
N LEU A 151 -14.46 9.83 3.19
CA LEU A 151 -13.37 10.59 2.59
C LEU A 151 -13.95 11.81 1.89
N HIS A 152 -13.38 12.99 2.12
CA HIS A 152 -13.88 14.23 1.50
C HIS A 152 -13.55 14.29 0.00
N SER A 153 -12.44 13.66 -0.42
CA SER A 153 -11.91 13.75 -1.78
C SER A 153 -12.61 12.85 -2.80
N CYS A 154 -13.59 12.03 -2.39
CA CYS A 154 -14.30 11.12 -3.27
C CYS A 154 -15.74 10.88 -2.81
N GLY A 155 -16.55 10.34 -3.71
CA GLY A 155 -17.91 9.86 -3.42
C GLY A 155 -18.20 8.58 -4.18
N CYS A 156 -19.48 8.31 -4.46
CA CYS A 156 -19.94 7.13 -5.18
C CYS A 156 -19.24 6.95 -6.55
N ASN A 157 -19.25 5.71 -7.05
CA ASN A 157 -18.77 5.43 -8.39
C ASN A 157 -19.54 6.24 -9.45
N LYS A 158 -18.81 6.74 -10.44
CA LYS A 158 -19.34 7.49 -11.59
C LYS A 158 -19.14 6.76 -12.92
N SER A 159 -18.85 5.47 -12.88
CA SER A 159 -18.70 4.66 -14.11
C SER A 159 -20.03 4.54 -14.84
N ASP A 160 -19.92 4.50 -16.17
CA ASP A 160 -21.05 4.28 -17.05
C ASP A 160 -21.70 2.91 -16.82
N ARG A 161 -22.94 2.80 -17.28
CA ARG A 161 -23.70 1.56 -17.27
C ARG A 161 -22.93 0.48 -18.05
N PRO A 162 -22.71 -0.72 -17.49
CA PRO A 162 -22.12 -1.82 -18.24
C PRO A 162 -23.01 -2.26 -19.41
N ASP A 163 -22.42 -2.47 -20.59
CA ASP A 163 -23.15 -2.86 -21.81
C ASP A 163 -23.91 -4.19 -21.66
N GLN A 164 -23.36 -5.11 -20.87
CA GLN A 164 -23.94 -6.43 -20.61
C GLN A 164 -25.11 -6.40 -19.61
N LEU A 165 -25.42 -5.23 -19.01
CA LEU A 165 -26.51 -5.11 -18.05
C LEU A 165 -27.86 -5.12 -18.76
N HIS A 166 -28.75 -6.01 -18.33
CA HIS A 166 -30.10 -6.14 -18.88
C HIS A 166 -30.82 -4.80 -18.98
N ARG A 167 -31.34 -4.46 -20.17
CA ARG A 167 -31.83 -3.11 -20.52
C ARG A 167 -32.79 -2.51 -19.49
N ASP A 168 -33.72 -3.31 -18.99
CA ASP A 168 -34.75 -2.85 -18.05
C ASP A 168 -34.25 -2.62 -16.61
N TRP A 169 -33.03 -3.02 -16.28
CA TRP A 169 -32.48 -2.82 -14.94
C TRP A 169 -31.92 -1.41 -14.83
N ILE A 170 -32.24 -0.68 -13.76
CA ILE A 170 -31.76 0.69 -13.58
C ILE A 170 -30.30 0.66 -13.15
N TRP A 171 -29.44 1.42 -13.84
CA TRP A 171 -28.08 1.70 -13.36
C TRP A 171 -28.10 2.92 -12.47
N GLY A 172 -27.77 2.77 -11.18
CA GLY A 172 -27.87 3.87 -10.23
C GLY A 172 -27.51 3.47 -8.81
N GLY A 173 -27.86 4.33 -7.85
CA GLY A 173 -27.44 4.18 -6.45
C GLY A 173 -25.96 4.51 -6.23
N CYS A 174 -25.43 4.13 -5.07
CA CYS A 174 -24.06 4.43 -4.69
C CYS A 174 -23.17 3.17 -4.75
N GLY A 175 -22.41 3.05 -5.83
CA GLY A 175 -21.41 1.98 -6.01
C GLY A 175 -20.04 2.30 -5.42
N ASP A 176 -19.22 1.27 -5.20
CA ASP A 176 -17.84 1.40 -4.73
C ASP A 176 -16.99 2.15 -5.78
N ASN A 177 -16.26 3.21 -5.38
CA ASN A 177 -15.51 4.05 -6.32
C ASN A 177 -14.09 3.52 -6.59
N ILE A 178 -14.03 2.45 -7.38
CA ILE A 178 -12.79 1.71 -7.63
C ILE A 178 -11.81 2.52 -8.49
N ALA A 179 -12.30 3.36 -9.40
CA ALA A 179 -11.46 4.20 -10.25
C ALA A 179 -10.68 5.24 -9.44
N TYR A 180 -11.33 5.90 -8.49
CA TYR A 180 -10.65 6.80 -7.55
C TYR A 180 -9.61 6.06 -6.73
N ALA A 181 -10.02 4.96 -6.09
CA ALA A 181 -9.16 4.17 -5.23
C ALA A 181 -7.92 3.64 -5.95
N TYR A 182 -8.08 3.15 -7.19
CA TYR A 182 -6.97 2.70 -8.03
C TYR A 182 -5.95 3.82 -8.27
N ARG A 183 -6.41 5.03 -8.63
CA ARG A 183 -5.54 6.18 -8.90
C ARG A 183 -4.80 6.62 -7.65
N PHE A 184 -5.52 6.76 -6.53
CA PHE A 184 -4.92 7.18 -5.27
C PHE A 184 -3.88 6.14 -4.79
N ALA A 185 -4.23 4.85 -4.77
CA ALA A 185 -3.32 3.79 -4.38
C ALA A 185 -2.08 3.74 -5.26
N LYS A 186 -2.21 3.96 -6.59
CA LYS A 186 -1.06 4.12 -7.48
C LYS A 186 -0.15 5.26 -7.02
N THR A 187 -0.71 6.44 -6.75
CA THR A 187 0.06 7.61 -6.31
C THR A 187 0.77 7.36 -4.99
N PHE A 188 0.08 6.84 -3.98
CA PHE A 188 0.64 6.64 -2.64
C PHE A 188 1.65 5.49 -2.55
N ILE A 189 1.37 4.37 -3.22
CA ILE A 189 2.18 3.15 -3.10
C ILE A 189 3.41 3.24 -4.01
N ASP A 190 3.23 3.66 -5.26
CA ASP A 190 4.30 3.62 -6.25
C ASP A 190 5.30 4.78 -6.09
N VAL A 191 4.96 5.85 -5.34
CA VAL A 191 5.87 6.98 -5.14
C VAL A 191 7.16 6.56 -4.45
N ARG A 192 7.08 5.66 -3.46
CA ARG A 192 8.25 5.09 -2.76
C ARG A 192 9.24 4.46 -3.73
N GLU A 193 8.75 3.61 -4.63
CA GLU A 193 9.61 2.91 -5.60
C GLU A 193 10.26 3.88 -6.58
N LYS A 194 9.65 5.05 -6.82
CA LYS A 194 10.12 6.06 -7.77
C LYS A 194 10.97 7.18 -7.17
N GLU A 195 11.14 7.21 -5.85
CA GLU A 195 11.96 8.25 -5.20
C GLU A 195 13.44 8.11 -5.50
N LYS A 196 13.90 6.88 -5.74
CA LYS A 196 15.29 6.58 -6.07
C LYS A 196 15.39 6.20 -7.54
N SER A 197 16.43 6.69 -8.18
CA SER A 197 16.82 6.24 -9.52
C SER A 197 17.95 5.23 -9.38
N TYR A 198 17.94 4.21 -10.24
CA TYR A 198 18.91 3.12 -10.23
C TYR A 198 19.58 3.01 -11.60
N PRO A 199 20.88 2.64 -11.67
CA PRO A 199 21.56 2.40 -12.94
C PRO A 199 20.83 1.35 -13.79
N ARG A 200 20.98 1.46 -15.12
CA ARG A 200 20.49 0.43 -16.03
C ARG A 200 21.16 -0.91 -15.68
N HIS A 201 20.40 -1.99 -15.82
CA HIS A 201 20.85 -3.36 -15.56
C HIS A 201 21.21 -3.69 -14.09
N SER A 202 20.89 -2.81 -13.13
CA SER A 202 21.10 -3.10 -11.71
C SER A 202 20.01 -4.01 -11.12
N GLU A 203 20.36 -4.79 -10.10
CA GLU A 203 19.39 -5.63 -9.38
C GLU A 203 18.31 -4.80 -8.68
N GLU A 204 18.66 -3.62 -8.18
CA GLU A 204 17.72 -2.69 -7.55
C GLU A 204 16.73 -2.13 -8.56
N LEU A 205 17.16 -1.84 -9.79
CA LEU A 205 16.26 -1.42 -10.86
C LEU A 205 15.27 -2.54 -11.19
N ALA A 206 15.74 -3.79 -11.30
CA ALA A 206 14.85 -4.95 -11.50
C ALA A 206 13.83 -5.10 -10.37
N ARG A 207 14.29 -4.97 -9.11
CA ARG A 207 13.41 -5.07 -7.94
C ARG A 207 12.38 -3.95 -7.91
N MET A 208 12.78 -2.71 -8.19
CA MET A 208 11.87 -1.57 -8.31
C MET A 208 10.80 -1.82 -9.39
N LEU A 209 11.20 -2.30 -10.57
CA LEU A 209 10.27 -2.61 -11.67
C LEU A 209 9.34 -3.78 -11.33
N MET A 210 9.85 -4.81 -10.65
CA MET A 210 9.07 -5.93 -10.13
C MET A 210 8.01 -5.43 -9.14
N ASN A 211 8.40 -4.59 -8.18
CA ASN A 211 7.49 -4.01 -7.19
C ASN A 211 6.38 -3.19 -7.86
N LEU A 212 6.73 -2.30 -8.79
CA LEU A 212 5.75 -1.52 -9.56
C LEU A 212 4.79 -2.41 -10.37
N HIS A 213 5.30 -3.48 -10.99
CA HIS A 213 4.48 -4.44 -11.72
C HIS A 213 3.48 -5.14 -10.80
N ASN A 214 3.96 -5.65 -9.66
CA ASN A 214 3.14 -6.39 -8.70
C ASN A 214 2.11 -5.49 -8.00
N ASN A 215 2.49 -4.27 -7.62
CA ASN A 215 1.55 -3.27 -7.12
C ASN A 215 0.43 -3.02 -8.14
N ARG A 216 0.77 -2.85 -9.43
CA ARG A 216 -0.22 -2.70 -10.51
C ARG A 216 -1.10 -3.93 -10.64
N ALA A 217 -0.54 -5.14 -10.60
CA ALA A 217 -1.28 -6.38 -10.67
C ALA A 217 -2.32 -6.50 -9.55
N GLY A 218 -1.94 -6.15 -8.31
CA GLY A 218 -2.84 -6.09 -7.16
C GLY A 218 -4.00 -5.11 -7.36
N ARG A 219 -3.70 -3.87 -7.75
CA ARG A 219 -4.74 -2.86 -8.01
C ARG A 219 -5.70 -3.29 -9.13
N LEU A 220 -5.17 -3.89 -10.20
CA LEU A 220 -5.97 -4.39 -11.31
C LEU A 220 -6.83 -5.60 -10.92
N ALA A 221 -6.37 -6.45 -10.00
CA ALA A 221 -7.14 -7.59 -9.54
C ALA A 221 -8.46 -7.14 -8.88
N VAL A 222 -8.41 -6.08 -8.06
CA VAL A 222 -9.63 -5.49 -7.46
C VAL A 222 -10.55 -4.91 -8.53
N TYR A 223 -9.99 -4.14 -9.46
CA TYR A 223 -10.77 -3.51 -10.54
C TYR A 223 -11.47 -4.55 -11.43
N LYS A 224 -10.75 -5.58 -11.86
CA LYS A 224 -11.27 -6.62 -12.78
C LYS A 224 -12.27 -7.59 -12.14
N HIS A 225 -12.21 -7.77 -10.82
CA HIS A 225 -13.12 -8.67 -10.10
C HIS A 225 -14.28 -7.90 -9.44
N ALA A 226 -14.44 -6.61 -9.72
CA ALA A 226 -15.66 -5.91 -9.39
C ALA A 226 -16.84 -6.54 -10.13
N SER A 227 -18.01 -6.50 -9.53
CA SER A 227 -19.24 -7.08 -10.09
C SER A 227 -20.38 -6.08 -10.01
N VAL A 228 -21.42 -6.33 -10.79
CA VAL A 228 -22.68 -5.61 -10.64
C VAL A 228 -23.47 -6.27 -9.52
N ALA A 229 -23.85 -5.48 -8.51
CA ALA A 229 -24.84 -5.90 -7.52
C ALA A 229 -26.15 -5.16 -7.76
N CYS A 230 -27.26 -5.82 -7.49
CA CYS A 230 -28.60 -5.28 -7.71
C CYS A 230 -29.46 -5.44 -6.46
N LYS A 231 -30.37 -4.50 -6.25
CA LYS A 231 -31.46 -4.60 -5.27
C LYS A 231 -32.79 -4.62 -6.00
N CYS A 232 -33.66 -5.54 -5.58
CA CYS A 232 -35.02 -5.65 -6.07
C CYS A 232 -35.94 -4.68 -5.34
N HIS A 233 -36.84 -4.07 -6.12
CA HIS A 233 -37.89 -3.19 -5.67
C HIS A 233 -39.19 -3.74 -6.27
N GLY A 234 -40.11 -4.19 -5.42
CA GLY A 234 -41.37 -4.74 -5.88
C GLY A 234 -42.25 -5.11 -4.70
N VAL A 235 -43.56 -5.15 -4.92
CA VAL A 235 -44.55 -5.56 -3.91
C VAL A 235 -44.20 -6.97 -3.44
N SER A 236 -44.23 -7.19 -2.12
CA SER A 236 -43.89 -8.47 -1.47
C SER A 236 -42.50 -9.02 -1.79
N GLY A 237 -41.52 -8.14 -2.12
CA GLY A 237 -40.14 -8.55 -2.39
C GLY A 237 -39.88 -9.06 -3.81
N SER A 238 -40.84 -8.85 -4.73
CA SER A 238 -40.64 -9.14 -6.16
C SER A 238 -39.53 -8.29 -6.79
N CYS A 239 -38.92 -8.80 -7.87
CA CYS A 239 -37.84 -8.15 -8.62
C CYS A 239 -38.33 -7.53 -9.94
N SER A 240 -39.57 -7.03 -9.97
CA SER A 240 -40.16 -6.36 -11.15
C SER A 240 -39.41 -5.08 -11.51
N LEU A 241 -38.94 -4.34 -10.51
CA LEU A 241 -37.97 -3.27 -10.68
C LEU A 241 -36.67 -3.65 -9.98
N ARG A 242 -35.53 -3.31 -10.56
CA ARG A 242 -34.24 -3.46 -9.87
C ARG A 242 -33.27 -2.34 -10.19
N THR A 243 -32.53 -1.94 -9.18
CA THR A 243 -31.47 -0.93 -9.27
C THR A 243 -30.14 -1.60 -9.01
N CYS A 244 -29.17 -1.35 -9.89
CA CYS A 244 -27.86 -2.00 -9.88
C CYS A 244 -26.73 -0.98 -9.81
N TRP A 245 -25.64 -1.34 -9.16
CA TRP A 245 -24.44 -0.54 -8.99
C TRP A 245 -23.17 -1.38 -9.07
N THR A 246 -22.03 -0.70 -9.20
CA THR A 246 -20.71 -1.33 -9.09
C THR A 246 -20.41 -1.74 -7.64
N GLN A 247 -20.06 -3.00 -7.43
CA GLN A 247 -19.81 -3.58 -6.13
C GLN A 247 -18.47 -4.32 -6.11
N LEU A 248 -17.63 -4.02 -5.12
CA LEU A 248 -16.42 -4.79 -4.83
C LEU A 248 -16.80 -6.25 -4.54
N SER A 249 -16.05 -7.18 -5.11
CA SER A 249 -16.08 -8.58 -4.67
C SER A 249 -15.62 -8.73 -3.22
N PRO A 250 -16.01 -9.83 -2.54
CA PRO A 250 -15.36 -10.24 -1.30
C PRO A 250 -13.84 -10.28 -1.48
N PHE A 251 -13.09 -9.74 -0.51
CA PHE A 251 -11.63 -9.61 -0.65
C PHE A 251 -10.94 -10.98 -0.78
N SER A 252 -11.52 -12.03 -0.20
CA SER A 252 -11.06 -13.42 -0.35
C SER A 252 -11.05 -13.92 -1.80
N ARG A 253 -11.95 -13.42 -2.67
CA ARG A 253 -11.92 -13.73 -4.11
C ARG A 253 -10.71 -13.11 -4.78
N VAL A 254 -10.37 -11.87 -4.41
CA VAL A 254 -9.16 -11.18 -4.91
C VAL A 254 -7.90 -11.88 -4.39
N GLY A 255 -7.87 -12.26 -3.11
CA GLY A 255 -6.78 -13.02 -2.50
C GLY A 255 -6.52 -14.34 -3.23
N ARG A 256 -7.57 -15.13 -3.49
CA ARG A 256 -7.49 -16.38 -4.24
C ARG A 256 -6.96 -16.18 -5.66
N TYR A 257 -7.51 -15.19 -6.38
CA TYR A 257 -7.03 -14.87 -7.72
C TYR A 257 -5.53 -14.51 -7.72
N LEU A 258 -5.09 -13.66 -6.79
CA LEU A 258 -3.66 -13.32 -6.66
C LEU A 258 -2.82 -14.54 -6.26
N ARG A 259 -3.38 -15.47 -5.47
CA ARG A 259 -2.70 -16.70 -5.04
C ARG A 259 -2.45 -17.64 -6.22
N GLU A 260 -3.41 -17.76 -7.13
CA GLU A 260 -3.27 -18.50 -8.39
C GLU A 260 -2.22 -17.84 -9.30
N ARG A 261 -2.16 -16.49 -9.34
CA ARG A 261 -1.13 -15.77 -10.09
C ARG A 261 0.27 -15.94 -9.48
N TYR A 262 0.37 -16.08 -8.17
CA TYR A 262 1.63 -16.40 -7.49
C TYR A 262 2.15 -17.79 -7.87
N ASP A 263 1.29 -18.81 -7.94
CA ASP A 263 1.73 -20.18 -8.30
C ASP A 263 2.29 -20.23 -9.71
N ASN A 264 1.72 -19.42 -10.61
CA ASN A 264 2.11 -19.31 -12.01
C ASN A 264 3.07 -18.14 -12.30
N ALA A 265 3.72 -17.58 -11.27
CA ALA A 265 4.60 -16.42 -11.43
C ALA A 265 5.86 -16.77 -12.25
N ILE A 266 6.20 -15.91 -13.21
CA ILE A 266 7.32 -16.12 -14.13
C ILE A 266 8.59 -15.47 -13.57
N LYS A 267 9.65 -16.25 -13.39
CA LYS A 267 10.99 -15.72 -13.08
C LYS A 267 11.55 -14.97 -14.30
N ARG A 268 11.96 -13.72 -14.10
CA ARG A 268 12.65 -12.92 -15.12
C ARG A 268 14.14 -12.86 -14.82
N LYS A 269 14.96 -12.86 -15.87
CA LYS A 269 16.40 -12.60 -15.79
C LYS A 269 16.66 -11.14 -16.17
N LEU A 270 17.63 -10.52 -15.50
CA LEU A 270 18.22 -9.28 -15.95
C LEU A 270 18.85 -9.53 -17.33
N LYS A 271 18.47 -8.70 -18.30
CA LYS A 271 19.16 -8.63 -19.59
C LYS A 271 20.28 -7.63 -19.48
#